data_AF-A0A0B0D3A7-F1
#
_entry.id   AF-A0A0B0D3A7-F1
#
_cell.length_a   1.000
_cell.length_b   1.000
_cell.length_c   1.000
_cell.angle_alpha   90.00
_cell.angle_beta   90.00
_cell.angle_gamma   90.00
#
_symmetry.space_group_name_H-M   'P 1'
#
loop_
_entity.id
_entity.type
_entity.pdbx_description
1 polymer ?
#
loop_
_entity_poly.entity_id
_entity_poly.type
_entity_poly.pdbx_seq_one_letter_code
_entity_poly.pdbx_strand_id
1 'polypeptide(L)'
;LHAVSITRIARDLNGEYRVYFYNPNNDGSQNWGQEIEPSVNGNGEVEGESSLPFHEFVSRLYAFHYNPYEQGDAYAVENETVSQVSHLAKESWGRDYTWV
;
A
#
# COMPACT_ATOMS: atom_id res chain seq x y z
N LEU A 1 4.99 6.75 -13.09
CA LEU A 1 5.55 6.57 -11.73
C LEU A 1 5.28 7.84 -10.96
N HIS A 2 4.51 7.78 -9.89
CA HIS A 2 4.18 8.94 -9.06
C HIS A 2 4.52 8.61 -7.60
N ALA A 3 5.14 9.58 -6.92
CA ALA A 3 5.38 9.47 -5.49
C ALA A 3 4.13 9.94 -4.73
N VAL A 4 3.78 9.21 -3.68
CA VAL A 4 2.76 9.61 -2.70
C VAL A 4 3.44 9.88 -1.35
N SER A 5 2.82 10.70 -0.52
CA SER A 5 3.30 10.94 0.85
C SER A 5 2.42 10.19 1.82
N ILE A 6 2.96 9.17 2.51
CA ILE A 6 2.26 8.48 3.59
C ILE A 6 2.10 9.46 4.76
N THR A 7 0.86 9.72 5.17
CA THR A 7 0.54 10.62 6.29
C THR A 7 0.42 9.85 7.58
N ARG A 8 -0.21 8.67 7.54
CA ARG A 8 -0.40 7.78 8.69
C ARG A 8 -0.79 6.36 8.27
N ILE A 9 -0.62 5.44 9.21
CA ILE A 9 -1.16 4.09 9.16
C ILE A 9 -2.04 3.92 10.39
N ALA A 10 -3.32 3.58 10.19
CA ALA A 10 -4.29 3.48 11.27
C ALA A 10 -5.40 2.48 10.91
N ARG A 11 -6.16 2.05 11.93
CA ARG A 11 -7.39 1.29 11.71
C ARG A 11 -8.53 2.21 11.29
N ASP A 12 -9.36 1.74 10.37
CA ASP A 12 -10.62 2.38 10.03
C ASP A 12 -11.73 2.05 11.06
N LEU A 13 -12.97 2.47 10.77
CA LEU A 13 -14.14 2.24 11.62
C LEU A 13 -14.52 0.75 11.74
N ASN A 14 -14.07 -0.10 10.81
CA ASN A 14 -14.28 -1.55 10.82
C ASN A 14 -13.13 -2.29 11.54
N GLY A 15 -12.07 -1.58 11.94
CA GLY A 15 -10.89 -2.15 12.59
C GLY A 15 -9.79 -2.59 11.63
N GLU A 16 -9.96 -2.36 10.32
CA GLU A 16 -9.02 -2.76 9.28
C GLU A 16 -7.88 -1.75 9.15
N TYR A 17 -6.64 -2.23 9.06
CA TYR A 17 -5.48 -1.35 8.88
C TYR A 17 -5.42 -0.80 7.46
N ARG A 18 -5.29 0.52 7.36
CA ARG A 18 -5.17 1.27 6.10
C ARG A 18 -3.95 2.16 6.11
N VAL A 19 -3.39 2.37 4.91
CA VAL A 19 -2.38 3.39 4.66
C VAL A 19 -3.09 4.61 4.12
N TYR A 20 -2.93 5.74 4.81
CA TYR A 20 -3.45 7.03 4.39
C TYR A 20 -2.32 7.84 3.81
N PHE A 21 -2.58 8.51 2.69
CA PHE A 21 -1.56 9.19 1.92
C PHE A 21 -2.13 10.37 1.14
N TYR A 22 -1.25 11.30 0.80
CA TYR A 22 -1.53 12.37 -0.15
C TYR A 22 -1.03 12.00 -1.54
N ASN A 23 -1.92 12.08 -2.55
CA ASN A 23 -1.57 11.92 -3.95
C ASN A 23 -1.42 13.31 -4.62
N PRO A 24 -0.20 13.75 -4.97
CA PRO A 24 0.05 15.10 -5.49
C PRO A 24 -0.53 15.35 -6.89
N ASN A 25 -1.02 14.31 -7.58
CA ASN A 25 -1.58 14.45 -8.92
C ASN A 25 -3.02 14.99 -8.94
N ASN A 26 -3.60 15.28 -7.77
CA ASN A 26 -4.99 15.71 -7.63
C ASN A 26 -6.01 14.72 -8.21
N ASP A 27 -5.64 13.44 -8.27
CA ASP A 27 -6.47 12.31 -8.72
C ASP A 27 -6.44 11.22 -7.63
N GLY A 28 -7.24 11.42 -6.59
CA GLY A 28 -7.25 10.59 -5.40
C GLY A 28 -7.87 9.19 -5.61
N SER A 29 -8.66 9.01 -6.66
CA SER A 29 -9.41 7.77 -6.93
C SER A 29 -8.88 7.00 -8.15
N GLN A 30 -7.62 7.21 -8.51
CA GLN A 30 -7.02 6.52 -9.65
C GLN A 30 -6.92 5.01 -9.38
N ASN A 31 -7.31 4.19 -10.35
CA ASN A 31 -7.10 2.74 -10.30
C ASN A 31 -5.62 2.38 -10.45
N TRP A 32 -5.08 1.64 -9.47
CA TRP A 32 -3.67 1.22 -9.39
C TRP A 32 -3.44 -0.18 -10.00
N GLY A 33 -4.38 -0.65 -10.81
CA GLY A 33 -4.42 -1.98 -11.42
C GLY A 33 -4.96 -3.04 -10.46
N GLN A 34 -5.55 -4.11 -11.02
CA GLN A 34 -6.27 -5.15 -10.27
C GLN A 34 -7.47 -4.61 -9.48
N GLU A 35 -8.17 -3.60 -10.00
CA GLU A 35 -9.33 -2.97 -9.34
C GLU A 35 -9.02 -2.33 -7.97
N ILE A 36 -7.74 -2.12 -7.67
CA ILE A 36 -7.29 -1.41 -6.47
C ILE A 36 -7.49 0.09 -6.69
N GLU A 37 -8.49 0.65 -6.03
CA GLU A 37 -8.86 2.07 -6.13
C GLU A 37 -8.82 2.70 -4.74
N PRO A 38 -8.01 3.76 -4.52
CA PRO A 38 -7.98 4.43 -3.24
C PRO A 38 -9.32 5.08 -2.92
N SER A 39 -9.72 4.96 -1.66
CA SER A 39 -10.86 5.68 -1.11
C SER A 39 -10.45 7.09 -0.72
N VAL A 40 -11.30 8.08 -0.99
CA VAL A 40 -11.10 9.48 -0.58
C VAL A 40 -11.99 9.90 0.59
N ASN A 41 -12.91 9.01 0.99
CA ASN A 41 -13.79 9.15 2.14
C ASN A 41 -14.33 7.77 2.55
N GLY A 42 -15.03 7.71 3.68
CA GLY A 42 -15.74 6.52 4.15
C GLY A 42 -14.92 5.57 5.02
N ASN A 43 -13.59 5.68 5.02
CA ASN A 43 -12.70 4.86 5.85
C ASN A 43 -11.85 5.69 6.81
N GLY A 44 -12.29 6.91 7.12
CA GLY A 44 -11.64 7.81 8.07
C GLY A 44 -10.59 8.73 7.47
N GLU A 45 -10.56 8.90 6.15
CA GLU A 45 -9.76 9.92 5.45
C GLU A 45 -10.14 11.33 5.93
N VAL A 46 -9.14 12.20 6.12
CA VAL A 46 -9.36 13.65 6.28
C VAL A 46 -9.19 14.38 4.94
N GLU A 47 -9.49 15.68 4.91
CA GLU A 47 -9.38 16.49 3.69
C GLU A 47 -8.00 16.33 3.02
N GLY A 48 -8.01 15.94 1.74
CA GLY A 48 -6.82 15.70 0.93
C GLY A 48 -6.22 14.29 1.05
N GLU A 49 -6.67 13.47 2.00
CA GLU A 49 -6.20 12.07 2.09
C GLU A 49 -6.91 11.17 1.08
N SER A 50 -6.14 10.19 0.61
CA SER A 50 -6.65 8.96 0.03
C SER A 50 -6.17 7.80 0.89
N SER A 51 -6.87 6.66 0.85
CA SER A 51 -6.47 5.49 1.62
C SER A 51 -6.68 4.18 0.87
N LEU A 52 -5.83 3.22 1.18
CA LEU A 52 -5.95 1.83 0.73
C LEU A 52 -5.80 0.88 1.92
N PRO A 53 -6.42 -0.31 1.90
CA PRO A 53 -6.04 -1.43 2.75
C PRO A 53 -4.52 -1.63 2.73
N PHE A 54 -3.96 -2.00 3.87
CA PHE A 54 -2.51 -2.08 4.04
C PHE A 54 -1.82 -2.95 2.98
N HIS A 55 -2.35 -4.14 2.72
CA HIS A 55 -1.76 -5.10 1.78
C HIS A 55 -1.82 -4.60 0.33
N GLU A 56 -2.91 -3.92 -0.07
CA GLU A 56 -3.06 -3.35 -1.41
C GLU A 56 -2.03 -2.24 -1.64
N PHE A 57 -1.89 -1.31 -0.70
CA PHE A 57 -0.90 -0.23 -0.79
C PHE A 57 0.53 -0.78 -0.88
N VAL A 58 0.90 -1.68 0.05
CA VAL A 58 2.25 -2.23 0.12
C VAL A 58 2.59 -3.07 -1.12
N SER A 59 1.60 -3.70 -1.76
CA SER A 59 1.81 -4.43 -3.02
C SER A 59 2.25 -3.54 -4.20
N ARG A 60 2.09 -2.22 -4.09
CA ARG A 60 2.48 -1.22 -5.11
C ARG A 60 3.71 -0.41 -4.71
N LEU A 61 4.29 -0.71 -3.55
CA LEU A 61 5.46 0.00 -3.05
C LEU A 61 6.73 -0.47 -3.78
N TYR A 62 7.37 0.45 -4.48
CA TYR A 62 8.69 0.23 -5.05
C TYR A 62 9.76 0.87 -4.15
N ALA A 63 10.38 0.07 -3.28
CA ALA A 63 11.36 0.56 -2.32
C ALA A 63 12.76 0.73 -2.96
N PHE A 64 13.03 1.91 -3.53
CA PHE A 64 14.36 2.22 -4.09
C PHE A 64 15.43 2.52 -3.02
N HIS A 65 15.02 2.93 -1.81
CA HIS A 65 15.92 3.27 -0.69
C HIS A 65 15.70 2.37 0.55
N TYR A 66 15.53 1.07 0.35
CA TYR A 66 15.41 0.12 1.46
C TYR A 66 16.78 -0.14 2.11
N ASN A 67 16.90 0.10 3.42
CA ASN A 67 18.09 -0.23 4.19
C ASN A 67 18.00 -1.67 4.72
N PRO A 68 18.80 -2.63 4.22
CA PRO A 68 18.70 -4.02 4.63
C PRO A 68 19.11 -4.26 6.09
N TYR A 69 19.67 -3.27 6.78
CA TYR A 69 20.02 -3.35 8.21
C TYR A 69 18.89 -2.85 9.14
N GLU A 70 17.78 -2.33 8.60
CA GLU A 70 16.65 -1.79 9.36
C GLU A 70 15.35 -2.57 9.10
N GLN A 71 15.45 -3.90 9.02
CA GLN A 71 14.30 -4.77 8.68
C GLN A 71 13.23 -4.87 9.77
N GLY A 72 13.57 -4.44 11.00
CA GLY A 72 12.74 -4.70 12.18
C GLY A 72 12.70 -6.19 12.54
N ASP A 73 11.62 -6.61 13.20
CA ASP A 73 11.37 -8.02 13.51
C ASP A 73 10.49 -8.65 12.42
N ALA A 74 11.12 -9.37 11.48
CA ALA A 74 10.40 -10.02 10.38
C ALA A 74 9.41 -11.10 10.87
N TYR A 75 9.64 -11.71 12.04
CA TYR A 75 8.74 -12.72 12.60
C TYR A 75 7.48 -12.12 13.22
N ALA A 76 7.46 -10.81 13.44
CA ALA A 76 6.27 -10.09 13.91
C ALA A 76 5.23 -9.89 12.80
N VAL A 77 5.59 -10.14 11.52
CA VAL A 77 4.67 -10.02 10.38
C VAL A 77 4.06 -11.37 10.05
N GLU A 78 2.73 -11.42 9.97
CA GLU A 78 2.01 -12.65 9.66
C GLU A 78 2.29 -13.11 8.22
N ASN A 79 2.56 -14.42 8.06
CA ASN A 79 2.82 -15.03 6.75
C ASN A 79 1.68 -14.81 5.75
N GLU A 80 0.44 -14.71 6.22
CA GLU A 80 -0.72 -14.43 5.37
C GLU A 80 -0.61 -13.06 4.71
N THR A 81 -0.25 -12.01 5.46
CA THR A 81 -0.02 -10.67 4.91
C THR A 81 1.09 -10.68 3.87
N VAL A 82 2.21 -11.37 4.15
CA VAL A 82 3.33 -11.49 3.20
C VAL A 82 2.87 -12.19 1.91
N SER A 83 2.08 -13.25 2.04
CA SER A 83 1.53 -14.01 0.91
C SER A 83 0.60 -13.15 0.04
N GLN A 84 -0.35 -12.44 0.66
CA GLN A 84 -1.29 -11.55 -0.02
C GLN A 84 -0.57 -10.43 -0.80
N VAL A 85 0.35 -9.72 -0.14
CA VAL A 85 1.15 -8.65 -0.76
C VAL A 85 1.97 -9.19 -1.93
N SER A 86 2.65 -10.31 -1.72
CA SER A 86 3.50 -10.93 -2.75
C SER A 86 2.68 -11.38 -3.96
N HIS A 87 1.50 -11.94 -3.73
CA HIS A 87 0.60 -12.39 -4.80
C HIS A 87 0.13 -11.22 -5.67
N LEU A 88 -0.38 -10.15 -5.06
CA LEU A 88 -0.81 -8.95 -5.77
C LEU A 88 0.32 -8.30 -6.58
N ALA A 89 1.52 -8.24 -6.02
CA ALA A 89 2.68 -7.70 -6.75
C ALA A 89 3.09 -8.61 -7.92
N LYS A 90 3.22 -9.93 -7.69
CA LYS A 90 3.58 -10.94 -8.71
C LYS A 90 2.63 -10.96 -9.89
N GLU A 91 1.33 -10.77 -9.65
CA GLU A 91 0.31 -10.83 -10.70
C GLU A 91 0.07 -9.49 -11.42
N SER A 92 0.78 -8.43 -11.04
CA SER A 92 0.68 -7.11 -11.67
C SER A 92 2.03 -6.69 -12.26
N TRP A 93 2.65 -5.64 -11.71
CA TRP A 93 3.92 -5.07 -12.16
C TRP A 93 5.10 -6.04 -11.95
N GLY A 94 4.98 -6.97 -11.01
CA GLY A 94 5.99 -7.96 -10.69
C GLY A 94 6.21 -9.01 -11.77
N ARG A 95 5.32 -9.13 -12.77
CA ARG A 95 5.47 -10.06 -13.90
C ARG A 95 6.73 -9.80 -14.72
N ASP A 96 7.20 -8.55 -14.71
CA ASP A 96 8.38 -8.12 -15.45
C ASP A 96 9.70 -8.43 -14.70
N TYR A 97 9.64 -9.01 -13.50
CA TYR A 97 10.78 -9.29 -12.64
C TYR A 97 10.95 -10.79 -12.36
N THR A 98 12.20 -11.20 -12.15
CA THR A 98 12.50 -12.53 -11.59
C THR A 98 12.45 -12.47 -10.08
N TRP A 99 11.58 -13.27 -9.48
CA TRP A 99 11.43 -13.40 -8.04
C TRP A 99 12.39 -14.48 -7.53
N VAL A 100 13.17 -14.17 -6.51
CA VAL A 100 14.11 -15.09 -5.83
C VAL A 100 13.59 -15.53 -4.48
#